data_AF-A0AAD2YVU3-F1
#
_entry.id   AF-A0AAD2YVU3-F1
#
_cell.length_a   1.000
_cell.length_b   1.000
_cell.length_c   1.000
_cell.angle_alpha   90.00
_cell.angle_beta   90.00
_cell.angle_gamma   90.00
#
_symmetry.space_group_name_H-M   'P 1'
#
loop_
_entity.id
_entity.type
_entity.pdbx_description
1 polymer ?
#
loop_
_entity_poly.entity_id
_entity_poly.type
_entity_poly.pdbx_seq_one_letter_code
_entity_poly.pdbx_strand_id
1 'polypeptide(L)'
;MALPILLDCDPGHDDAIAIVLALASPELDVKAITSSAGNQTPEKTLRNVLRMLTLLNRTDIPVAGGAVKPLMRELIIADNVHGESGLDGPALPEPAFAPQNCTAVELMAKTLRESAEPVTIVSTGPQTNVALLLNSHPELHSKIARIVIMGGAMGLGNWTPAAEFNIYVDPEAAEIVFQSGIPVVMAGLDVTHKAQIHVEDTERFRAIGNPVSTIVAELLDFFLEYHKDEKWGFVGAPLHDPCTIAWLLKPELFTTVERWVGVETQGKYSQGMTVVDYYYLTGNKPNATVMVDVDRQGFVDLLADRLKFYA
;
A
#
# COMPACT_ATOMS: atom_id res chain seq x y z
N MET A 1 -0.94 -23.85 1.57
CA MET A 1 -0.31 -23.25 0.38
C MET A 1 -0.11 -21.77 0.69
N ALA A 2 0.95 -21.16 0.17
CA ALA A 2 1.15 -19.72 0.32
C ALA A 2 0.06 -18.96 -0.45
N LEU A 3 -0.41 -17.84 0.07
CA LEU A 3 -1.45 -17.01 -0.53
C LEU A 3 -0.85 -16.26 -1.73
N PRO A 4 -1.35 -16.46 -2.97
CA PRO A 4 -0.88 -15.71 -4.12
C PRO A 4 -1.33 -14.25 -4.01
N ILE A 5 -0.38 -13.33 -4.11
CA ILE A 5 -0.66 -11.89 -4.10
C ILE A 5 -0.07 -11.17 -5.31
N LEU A 6 -0.78 -10.15 -5.78
CA LEU A 6 -0.26 -9.08 -6.64
C LEU A 6 -0.09 -7.84 -5.76
N LEU A 7 1.10 -7.24 -5.75
CA LEU A 7 1.34 -5.99 -5.03
C LEU A 7 1.42 -4.83 -6.03
N ASP A 8 0.53 -3.85 -5.91
CA ASP A 8 0.52 -2.61 -6.68
C ASP A 8 0.85 -1.44 -5.74
N CYS A 9 1.97 -0.78 -5.96
CA CYS A 9 2.53 0.20 -5.02
C CYS A 9 3.17 1.36 -5.77
N ASP A 10 3.43 2.47 -5.13
CA ASP A 10 4.11 3.63 -5.70
C ASP A 10 5.35 4.01 -4.89
N PRO A 11 6.39 3.16 -4.83
CA PRO A 11 7.25 3.10 -3.65
C PRO A 11 7.74 4.43 -3.09
N GLY A 12 7.04 4.81 -2.03
CA GLY A 12 7.46 5.59 -0.90
C GLY A 12 8.12 4.72 0.18
N HIS A 13 8.46 5.31 1.32
CA HIS A 13 9.25 4.67 2.37
C HIS A 13 8.55 3.43 2.95
N ASP A 14 7.25 3.53 3.16
CA ASP A 14 6.38 2.51 3.72
C ASP A 14 6.01 1.41 2.73
N ASP A 15 5.79 1.72 1.45
CA ASP A 15 5.68 0.72 0.39
C ASP A 15 6.94 -0.17 0.33
N ALA A 16 8.13 0.44 0.41
CA ALA A 16 9.39 -0.30 0.42
C ALA A 16 9.45 -1.26 1.62
N ILE A 17 8.95 -0.85 2.79
CA ILE A 17 8.84 -1.70 3.98
C ILE A 17 7.75 -2.77 3.78
N ALA A 18 6.67 -2.49 3.04
CA ALA A 18 5.63 -3.48 2.72
C ALA A 18 6.18 -4.57 1.79
N ILE A 19 7.01 -4.19 0.80
CA ILE A 19 7.74 -5.13 -0.07
C ILE A 19 8.67 -6.02 0.77
N VAL A 20 9.46 -5.42 1.67
CA VAL A 20 10.34 -6.15 2.60
C VAL A 20 9.52 -7.15 3.44
N LEU A 21 8.43 -6.70 4.05
CA LEU A 21 7.59 -7.55 4.89
C LEU A 21 6.96 -8.71 4.10
N ALA A 22 6.47 -8.45 2.89
CA ALA A 22 5.87 -9.46 2.03
C ALA A 22 6.88 -10.53 1.59
N LEU A 23 8.09 -10.12 1.19
CA LEU A 23 9.13 -11.02 0.72
C LEU A 23 9.77 -11.85 1.85
N ALA A 24 9.76 -11.34 3.07
CA ALA A 24 10.16 -12.07 4.27
C ALA A 24 9.08 -13.02 4.82
N SER A 25 7.96 -13.16 4.10
CA SER A 25 6.80 -13.91 4.58
C SER A 25 6.47 -15.13 3.72
N PRO A 26 6.89 -16.35 4.12
CA PRO A 26 6.65 -17.56 3.34
C PRO A 26 5.17 -17.95 3.21
N GLU A 27 4.29 -17.33 3.99
CA GLU A 27 2.83 -17.43 3.85
C GLU A 27 2.30 -16.73 2.59
N LEU A 28 3.09 -15.84 1.97
CA LEU A 28 2.73 -15.06 0.78
C LEU A 28 3.57 -15.49 -0.42
N ASP A 29 2.90 -15.71 -1.56
CA ASP A 29 3.52 -15.94 -2.86
C ASP A 29 3.32 -14.68 -3.72
N VAL A 30 4.29 -13.77 -3.68
CA VAL A 30 4.25 -12.53 -4.47
C VAL A 30 4.44 -12.86 -5.94
N LYS A 31 3.34 -12.79 -6.71
CA LYS A 31 3.30 -13.18 -8.12
C LYS A 31 3.89 -12.12 -9.04
N ALA A 32 3.69 -10.85 -8.71
CA ALA A 32 4.27 -9.70 -9.39
C ALA A 32 4.21 -8.46 -8.48
N ILE A 33 5.04 -7.47 -8.79
CA ILE A 33 4.93 -6.12 -8.23
C ILE A 33 4.73 -5.12 -9.37
N THR A 34 3.69 -4.31 -9.31
CA THR A 34 3.41 -3.27 -10.30
C THR A 34 3.52 -1.89 -9.67
N SER A 35 3.90 -0.90 -10.47
CA SER A 35 4.04 0.47 -9.98
C SER A 35 2.90 1.38 -10.41
N SER A 36 2.25 2.05 -9.45
CA SER A 36 1.37 3.21 -9.67
C SER A 36 2.18 4.52 -9.60
N ALA A 37 1.53 5.64 -9.95
CA ALA A 37 2.06 6.98 -9.77
C ALA A 37 1.24 7.71 -8.70
N GLY A 38 1.93 8.26 -7.71
CA GLY A 38 1.35 8.87 -6.52
C GLY A 38 2.44 9.56 -5.72
N ASN A 39 3.11 8.88 -4.79
CA ASN A 39 4.21 9.41 -4.00
C ASN A 39 5.27 10.13 -4.85
N GLN A 40 5.58 9.57 -6.03
CA GLN A 40 6.42 10.19 -7.04
C GLN A 40 5.90 9.90 -8.46
N THR A 41 6.60 10.45 -9.46
CA THR A 41 6.33 10.19 -10.89
C THR A 41 6.43 8.69 -11.21
N PRO A 42 5.71 8.19 -12.23
CA PRO A 42 5.70 6.77 -12.59
C PRO A 42 7.09 6.19 -12.88
N GLU A 43 8.02 7.00 -13.39
CA GLU A 43 9.41 6.57 -13.65
C GLU A 43 10.17 6.32 -12.34
N LYS A 44 9.99 7.18 -11.35
CA LYS A 44 10.66 7.08 -10.04
C LYS A 44 10.09 5.93 -9.23
N THR A 45 8.77 5.76 -9.19
CA THR A 45 8.13 4.65 -8.46
C THR A 45 8.50 3.30 -9.07
N LEU A 46 8.48 3.16 -10.40
CA LEU A 46 8.97 1.95 -11.09
C LEU A 46 10.43 1.66 -10.75
N ARG A 47 11.29 2.68 -10.83
CA ARG A 47 12.71 2.55 -10.49
C ARG A 47 12.88 2.07 -9.05
N ASN A 48 12.10 2.59 -8.11
CA ASN A 48 12.17 2.23 -6.71
C ASN A 48 11.72 0.78 -6.46
N VAL A 49 10.69 0.27 -7.14
CA VAL A 49 10.37 -1.17 -7.11
C VAL A 49 11.58 -2.01 -7.52
N LEU A 50 12.24 -1.65 -8.64
CA LEU A 50 13.40 -2.38 -9.15
C LEU A 50 14.60 -2.31 -8.19
N ARG A 51 14.87 -1.15 -7.56
CA ARG A 51 15.93 -1.01 -6.56
C ARG A 51 15.66 -1.90 -5.34
N MET A 52 14.42 -1.92 -4.84
CA MET A 52 14.04 -2.75 -3.71
C MET A 52 14.18 -4.24 -4.03
N LEU A 53 13.72 -4.71 -5.19
CA LEU A 53 13.91 -6.12 -5.56
C LEU A 53 15.38 -6.48 -5.86
N THR A 54 16.19 -5.53 -6.30
CA THR A 54 17.64 -5.70 -6.43
C THR A 54 18.29 -5.85 -5.05
N LEU A 55 17.95 -4.98 -4.09
CA LEU A 55 18.42 -5.07 -2.69
C LEU A 55 18.06 -6.41 -2.05
N LEU A 56 16.80 -6.84 -2.23
CA LEU A 56 16.26 -8.04 -1.59
C LEU A 56 16.61 -9.34 -2.33
N ASN A 57 17.39 -9.26 -3.41
CA ASN A 57 17.79 -10.38 -4.26
C ASN A 57 16.59 -11.22 -4.75
N ARG A 58 15.52 -10.54 -5.16
CA ARG A 58 14.28 -11.13 -5.69
C ARG A 58 13.95 -10.63 -7.09
N THR A 59 14.97 -10.59 -7.94
CA THR A 59 14.84 -10.19 -9.35
C THR A 59 14.09 -11.22 -10.20
N ASP A 60 13.70 -12.36 -9.62
CA ASP A 60 12.80 -13.36 -10.19
C ASP A 60 11.34 -12.90 -10.25
N ILE A 61 10.94 -11.96 -9.37
CA ILE A 61 9.57 -11.44 -9.34
C ILE A 61 9.38 -10.48 -10.53
N PRO A 62 8.36 -10.70 -11.38
CA PRO A 62 8.11 -9.82 -12.52
C PRO A 62 7.62 -8.45 -12.05
N VAL A 63 8.16 -7.39 -12.67
CA VAL A 63 7.79 -6.00 -12.41
C VAL A 63 7.27 -5.33 -13.67
N ALA A 64 6.23 -4.52 -13.58
CA ALA A 64 5.78 -3.68 -14.69
C ALA A 64 5.35 -2.28 -14.24
N GLY A 65 5.68 -1.29 -15.06
CA GLY A 65 5.21 0.09 -14.88
C GLY A 65 3.75 0.24 -15.26
N GLY A 66 2.98 0.95 -14.45
CA GLY A 66 1.55 1.16 -14.64
C GLY A 66 1.17 2.49 -15.27
N ALA A 67 -0.03 2.94 -14.93
CA ALA A 67 -0.59 4.20 -15.40
C ALA A 67 0.30 5.39 -14.99
N VAL A 68 0.53 6.30 -15.93
CA VAL A 68 1.40 7.47 -15.72
C VAL A 68 0.69 8.66 -15.08
N LYS A 69 -0.64 8.62 -14.98
CA LYS A 69 -1.49 9.65 -14.37
C LYS A 69 -2.81 9.04 -13.89
N PRO A 70 -3.53 9.71 -12.97
CA PRO A 70 -4.89 9.35 -12.59
C PRO A 70 -5.85 9.28 -13.78
N LEU A 71 -6.95 8.54 -13.64
CA LEU A 71 -7.93 8.32 -14.70
C LEU A 71 -8.50 9.62 -15.27
N MET A 72 -8.88 10.54 -14.39
CA MET A 72 -9.65 11.73 -14.76
C MET A 72 -9.07 13.03 -14.18
N ARG A 73 -7.87 12.95 -13.61
CA ARG A 73 -7.21 14.06 -12.91
C ARG A 73 -5.77 14.22 -13.35
N GLU A 74 -5.19 15.36 -13.01
CA GLU A 74 -3.76 15.55 -13.14
C GLU A 74 -3.03 14.89 -11.98
N LEU A 75 -1.85 14.34 -12.26
CA LEU A 75 -1.02 13.71 -11.24
C LEU A 75 -0.58 14.79 -10.24
N ILE A 76 -0.74 14.47 -8.97
CA ILE A 76 -0.09 15.17 -7.85
C ILE A 76 0.88 14.18 -7.21
N ILE A 77 1.96 14.69 -6.63
CA ILE A 77 2.98 13.88 -5.97
C ILE A 77 3.24 14.32 -4.53
N ALA A 78 3.78 13.42 -3.71
CA ALA A 78 4.12 13.65 -2.30
C ALA A 78 5.65 13.82 -2.10
N ASP A 79 6.28 14.64 -2.94
CA ASP A 79 7.72 14.92 -2.89
C ASP A 79 8.17 15.52 -1.53
N ASN A 80 7.29 16.30 -0.91
CA ASN A 80 7.47 16.88 0.41
C ASN A 80 7.53 15.84 1.55
N VAL A 81 6.94 14.66 1.36
CA VAL A 81 6.94 13.56 2.33
C VAL A 81 8.06 12.57 2.01
N HIS A 82 8.19 12.19 0.73
CA HIS A 82 9.04 11.07 0.31
C HIS A 82 10.40 11.49 -0.29
N GLY A 83 10.68 12.79 -0.35
CA GLY A 83 11.92 13.33 -0.88
C GLY A 83 12.02 13.31 -2.41
N GLU A 84 13.20 13.63 -2.91
CA GLU A 84 13.45 13.80 -4.35
C GLU A 84 13.37 12.46 -5.08
N SER A 85 13.91 11.38 -4.51
CA SER A 85 13.88 10.06 -5.18
C SER A 85 12.60 9.28 -4.91
N GLY A 86 11.82 9.64 -3.88
CA GLY A 86 10.72 8.84 -3.33
C GLY A 86 11.17 7.84 -2.26
N LEU A 87 12.48 7.59 -2.13
CA LEU A 87 13.10 6.73 -1.13
C LEU A 87 14.41 7.38 -0.64
N ASP A 88 14.33 8.64 -0.23
CA ASP A 88 15.47 9.37 0.34
C ASP A 88 15.84 8.82 1.72
N GLY A 89 17.08 9.06 2.17
CA GLY A 89 17.63 8.46 3.38
C GLY A 89 18.72 7.43 3.04
N PRO A 90 18.40 6.14 2.89
CA PRO A 90 19.41 5.10 2.69
C PRO A 90 20.06 5.11 1.29
N ALA A 91 21.28 4.60 1.24
CA ALA A 91 21.91 4.24 -0.03
C ALA A 91 21.36 2.91 -0.55
N LEU A 92 20.57 2.96 -1.62
CA LEU A 92 19.98 1.79 -2.26
C LEU A 92 20.72 1.42 -3.56
N PRO A 93 20.82 0.12 -3.91
CA PRO A 93 21.53 -0.32 -5.12
C PRO A 93 20.81 0.14 -6.39
N GLU A 94 21.59 0.35 -7.46
CA GLU A 94 21.02 0.56 -8.79
C GLU A 94 20.30 -0.70 -9.29
N PRO A 95 19.21 -0.57 -10.07
CA PRO A 95 18.50 -1.71 -10.64
C PRO A 95 19.43 -2.67 -11.41
N ALA A 96 19.41 -3.96 -11.03
CA ALA A 96 20.21 -5.00 -11.69
C ALA A 96 19.43 -5.80 -12.76
N PHE A 97 18.16 -5.46 -12.97
CA PHE A 97 17.28 -6.11 -13.94
C PHE A 97 16.28 -5.11 -14.55
N ALA A 98 15.64 -5.51 -15.64
CA ALA A 98 14.67 -4.69 -16.35
C ALA A 98 13.23 -5.07 -15.96
N PRO A 99 12.28 -4.11 -16.00
CA PRO A 99 10.87 -4.45 -15.93
C PRO A 99 10.45 -5.30 -17.13
N GLN A 100 9.34 -6.00 -17.01
CA GLN A 100 8.69 -6.70 -18.10
C GLN A 100 8.28 -5.71 -19.20
N ASN A 101 8.34 -6.15 -20.45
CA ASN A 101 7.94 -5.34 -21.60
C ASN A 101 6.41 -5.36 -21.80
N CYS A 102 5.68 -4.95 -20.78
CA CYS A 102 4.23 -4.77 -20.77
C CYS A 102 3.84 -3.76 -19.68
N THR A 103 2.58 -3.34 -19.68
CA THR A 103 2.00 -2.49 -18.63
C THR A 103 1.70 -3.28 -17.35
N ALA A 104 1.50 -2.57 -16.24
CA ALA A 104 0.98 -3.16 -15.00
C ALA A 104 -0.32 -3.93 -15.22
N VAL A 105 -1.29 -3.33 -15.93
CA VAL A 105 -2.59 -3.95 -16.21
C VAL A 105 -2.44 -5.25 -16.99
N GLU A 106 -1.58 -5.28 -18.00
CA GLU A 106 -1.28 -6.51 -18.76
C GLU A 106 -0.63 -7.58 -17.89
N LEU A 107 0.32 -7.21 -17.02
CA LEU A 107 0.97 -8.15 -16.11
C LEU A 107 0.01 -8.70 -15.06
N MET A 108 -0.84 -7.85 -14.47
CA MET A 108 -1.91 -8.26 -13.56
C MET A 108 -2.88 -9.22 -14.26
N ALA A 109 -3.38 -8.86 -15.45
CA ALA A 109 -4.31 -9.71 -16.20
C ALA A 109 -3.70 -11.06 -16.57
N LYS A 110 -2.44 -11.07 -17.02
CA LYS A 110 -1.69 -12.31 -17.29
C LYS A 110 -1.62 -13.20 -16.04
N THR A 111 -1.23 -12.62 -14.90
CA THR A 111 -1.11 -13.32 -13.62
C THR A 111 -2.45 -13.93 -13.19
N LEU A 112 -3.55 -13.17 -13.28
CA LEU A 112 -4.89 -13.66 -12.93
C LEU A 112 -5.37 -14.79 -13.87
N ARG A 113 -5.09 -14.69 -15.17
CA ARG A 113 -5.44 -15.75 -16.14
C ARG A 113 -4.71 -17.05 -15.82
N GLU A 114 -3.41 -16.96 -15.59
CA GLU A 114 -2.52 -18.10 -15.38
C GLU A 114 -2.62 -18.71 -13.98
N SER A 115 -3.14 -17.97 -12.99
CA SER A 115 -3.33 -18.48 -11.63
C SER A 115 -4.37 -19.60 -11.58
N ALA A 116 -4.02 -20.69 -10.89
CA ALA A 116 -4.92 -21.83 -10.68
C ALA A 116 -5.98 -21.56 -9.60
N GLU A 117 -5.71 -20.59 -8.71
CA GLU A 117 -6.61 -20.18 -7.63
C GLU A 117 -6.77 -18.64 -7.61
N PRO A 118 -7.82 -18.11 -6.96
CA PRO A 118 -8.02 -16.67 -6.87
C PRO A 118 -6.86 -15.95 -6.16
N VAL A 119 -6.39 -14.85 -6.75
CA VAL A 119 -5.26 -14.04 -6.26
C VAL A 119 -5.77 -12.88 -5.41
N THR A 120 -5.07 -12.53 -4.34
CA THR A 120 -5.34 -11.29 -3.59
C THR A 120 -4.56 -10.14 -4.21
N ILE A 121 -5.24 -9.04 -4.53
CA ILE A 121 -4.56 -7.80 -4.92
C ILE A 121 -4.32 -6.99 -3.66
N VAL A 122 -3.09 -6.55 -3.45
CA VAL A 122 -2.71 -5.59 -2.42
C VAL A 122 -2.32 -4.31 -3.13
N SER A 123 -3.05 -3.21 -2.91
CA SER A 123 -2.76 -1.92 -3.56
C SER A 123 -2.52 -0.82 -2.53
N THR A 124 -1.26 -0.38 -2.44
CA THR A 124 -0.78 0.58 -1.42
C THR A 124 -0.55 1.98 -1.97
N GLY A 125 -0.81 2.20 -3.26
CA GLY A 125 -0.85 3.51 -3.89
C GLY A 125 -2.23 3.92 -4.42
N PRO A 126 -2.29 4.94 -5.28
CA PRO A 126 -3.51 5.31 -5.99
C PRO A 126 -4.07 4.14 -6.82
N GLN A 127 -5.40 3.98 -6.81
CA GLN A 127 -6.07 2.77 -7.30
C GLN A 127 -6.16 2.66 -8.84
N THR A 128 -5.43 3.50 -9.58
CA THR A 128 -5.55 3.66 -11.03
C THR A 128 -5.33 2.36 -11.79
N ASN A 129 -4.26 1.61 -11.49
CA ASN A 129 -3.96 0.33 -12.16
C ASN A 129 -5.06 -0.71 -11.89
N VAL A 130 -5.52 -0.81 -10.64
CA VAL A 130 -6.58 -1.74 -10.23
C VAL A 130 -7.89 -1.39 -10.92
N ALA A 131 -8.30 -0.11 -10.94
CA ALA A 131 -9.52 0.31 -11.62
C ALA A 131 -9.48 0.05 -13.14
N LEU A 132 -8.32 0.28 -13.78
CA LEU A 132 -8.12 -0.05 -15.20
C LEU A 132 -8.26 -1.56 -15.44
N LEU A 133 -7.64 -2.39 -14.60
CA LEU A 133 -7.79 -3.85 -14.65
C LEU A 133 -9.26 -4.26 -14.53
N LEU A 134 -9.97 -3.74 -13.52
CA LEU A 134 -11.35 -4.11 -13.25
C LEU A 134 -12.29 -3.75 -14.41
N ASN A 135 -12.12 -2.57 -15.01
CA ASN A 135 -12.96 -2.13 -16.12
C ASN A 135 -12.63 -2.83 -17.44
N SER A 136 -11.35 -3.13 -17.70
CA SER A 136 -10.91 -3.74 -18.96
C SER A 136 -11.01 -5.27 -18.97
N HIS A 137 -11.00 -5.90 -17.80
CA HIS A 137 -11.02 -7.36 -17.64
C HIS A 137 -12.11 -7.85 -16.66
N PRO A 138 -13.40 -7.56 -16.91
CA PRO A 138 -14.48 -8.05 -16.06
C PRO A 138 -14.56 -9.58 -15.97
N GLU A 139 -14.08 -10.30 -16.99
CA GLU A 139 -14.00 -11.76 -16.99
C GLU A 139 -13.04 -12.32 -15.93
N LEU A 140 -12.06 -11.51 -15.49
CA LEU A 140 -11.06 -11.91 -14.50
C LEU A 140 -11.46 -11.60 -13.06
N HIS A 141 -12.61 -10.94 -12.81
CA HIS A 141 -13.06 -10.63 -11.45
C HIS A 141 -13.19 -11.89 -10.58
N SER A 142 -13.64 -13.01 -11.16
CA SER A 142 -13.73 -14.31 -10.47
C SER A 142 -12.37 -14.91 -10.07
N LYS A 143 -11.27 -14.41 -10.64
CA LYS A 143 -9.89 -14.78 -10.29
C LYS A 143 -9.31 -13.88 -9.19
N ILE A 144 -10.06 -12.89 -8.68
CA ILE A 144 -9.62 -12.00 -7.61
C ILE A 144 -10.33 -12.43 -6.32
N ALA A 145 -9.54 -12.86 -5.33
CA ALA A 145 -10.07 -13.29 -4.03
C ALA A 145 -10.62 -12.11 -3.22
N ARG A 146 -9.85 -11.03 -3.18
CA ARG A 146 -10.13 -9.75 -2.51
C ARG A 146 -9.11 -8.71 -2.95
N ILE A 147 -9.39 -7.46 -2.64
CA ILE A 147 -8.49 -6.32 -2.80
C ILE A 147 -8.22 -5.73 -1.40
N VAL A 148 -6.97 -5.74 -0.95
CA VAL A 148 -6.54 -5.15 0.33
C VAL A 148 -5.81 -3.85 0.01
N ILE A 149 -6.42 -2.72 0.35
CA ILE A 149 -5.87 -1.40 0.05
C ILE A 149 -5.29 -0.74 1.28
N MET A 150 -4.22 0.04 1.10
CA MET A 150 -3.88 1.14 2.00
C MET A 150 -4.43 2.42 1.38
N GLY A 151 -5.33 3.08 2.09
CA GLY A 151 -5.91 4.34 1.63
C GLY A 151 -7.25 4.64 2.28
N GLY A 152 -7.62 5.91 2.24
CA GLY A 152 -8.86 6.45 2.79
C GLY A 152 -8.80 6.75 4.29
N ALA A 153 -9.84 7.41 4.77
CA ALA A 153 -10.06 7.71 6.17
C ALA A 153 -11.57 7.79 6.45
N MET A 154 -12.05 7.11 7.49
CA MET A 154 -13.39 7.32 8.04
C MET A 154 -13.45 8.67 8.77
N GLY A 155 -12.37 9.06 9.45
CA GLY A 155 -12.21 10.34 10.12
C GLY A 155 -11.62 11.44 9.23
N LEU A 156 -10.58 12.11 9.73
CA LEU A 156 -9.89 13.21 9.05
C LEU A 156 -8.86 12.67 8.04
N GLY A 157 -8.67 13.41 6.95
CA GLY A 157 -7.62 13.14 5.95
C GLY A 157 -6.23 13.65 6.35
N ASN A 158 -5.20 13.25 5.60
CA ASN A 158 -3.83 13.76 5.73
C ASN A 158 -3.44 14.73 4.59
N TRP A 159 -4.12 14.67 3.45
CA TRP A 159 -3.80 15.49 2.28
C TRP A 159 -4.73 16.70 2.16
N THR A 160 -6.03 16.46 2.31
CA THR A 160 -7.03 17.50 2.54
C THR A 160 -7.73 17.23 3.86
N PRO A 161 -8.52 18.17 4.41
CA PRO A 161 -9.26 17.92 5.64
C PRO A 161 -10.13 16.64 5.60
N ALA A 162 -10.62 16.25 4.42
CA ALA A 162 -11.55 15.13 4.25
C ALA A 162 -10.98 13.91 3.50
N ALA A 163 -9.76 14.00 2.95
CA ALA A 163 -9.24 12.97 2.06
C ALA A 163 -7.81 12.55 2.43
N GLU A 164 -7.61 11.23 2.39
CA GLU A 164 -6.30 10.59 2.41
C GLU A 164 -5.68 10.65 0.99
N PHE A 165 -4.35 10.72 0.92
CA PHE A 165 -3.58 10.92 -0.30
C PHE A 165 -3.90 9.95 -1.44
N ASN A 166 -3.79 8.63 -1.23
CA ASN A 166 -3.99 7.62 -2.28
C ASN A 166 -5.37 7.74 -2.94
N ILE A 167 -6.41 7.93 -2.12
CA ILE A 167 -7.78 8.12 -2.62
C ILE A 167 -7.93 9.49 -3.28
N TYR A 168 -7.29 10.54 -2.76
CA TYR A 168 -7.37 11.89 -3.32
C TYR A 168 -6.70 12.03 -4.69
N VAL A 169 -5.61 11.29 -4.93
CA VAL A 169 -4.89 11.29 -6.21
C VAL A 169 -5.79 10.77 -7.34
N ASP A 170 -6.55 9.70 -7.10
CA ASP A 170 -7.49 9.14 -8.09
C ASP A 170 -8.82 8.67 -7.44
N PRO A 171 -9.72 9.60 -7.07
CA PRO A 171 -11.00 9.28 -6.45
C PRO A 171 -11.90 8.46 -7.37
N GLU A 172 -11.84 8.69 -8.68
CA GLU A 172 -12.62 7.94 -9.66
C GLU A 172 -12.18 6.48 -9.72
N ALA A 173 -10.87 6.20 -9.70
CA ALA A 173 -10.35 4.84 -9.63
C ALA A 173 -10.74 4.15 -8.32
N ALA A 174 -10.65 4.85 -7.19
CA ALA A 174 -11.05 4.31 -5.91
C ALA A 174 -12.55 3.95 -5.87
N GLU A 175 -13.43 4.82 -6.39
CA GLU A 175 -14.87 4.53 -6.49
C GLU A 175 -15.12 3.27 -7.33
N ILE A 176 -14.42 3.09 -8.45
CA ILE A 176 -14.50 1.87 -9.27
C ILE A 176 -14.16 0.62 -8.45
N VAL A 177 -13.10 0.67 -7.63
CA VAL A 177 -12.69 -0.45 -6.77
C VAL A 177 -13.77 -0.75 -5.72
N PHE A 178 -14.27 0.25 -5.00
CA PHE A 178 -15.30 0.06 -3.97
C PHE A 178 -16.66 -0.37 -4.54
N GLN A 179 -16.99 -0.02 -5.79
CA GLN A 179 -18.22 -0.43 -6.48
C GLN A 179 -18.07 -1.74 -7.27
N SER A 180 -16.88 -2.35 -7.30
CA SER A 180 -16.60 -3.52 -8.15
C SER A 180 -17.37 -4.79 -7.78
N GLY A 181 -17.82 -4.90 -6.53
CA GLY A 181 -18.42 -6.11 -5.98
C GLY A 181 -17.41 -7.18 -5.54
N ILE A 182 -16.11 -6.96 -5.76
CA ILE A 182 -15.03 -7.77 -5.17
C ILE A 182 -14.86 -7.37 -3.70
N PRO A 183 -14.63 -8.32 -2.77
CA PRO A 183 -14.39 -7.97 -1.37
C PRO A 183 -13.21 -7.00 -1.21
N VAL A 184 -13.45 -5.83 -0.62
CA VAL A 184 -12.42 -4.82 -0.33
C VAL A 184 -12.09 -4.84 1.16
N VAL A 185 -10.80 -4.76 1.49
CA VAL A 185 -10.30 -4.53 2.85
C VAL A 185 -9.56 -3.20 2.84
N MET A 186 -9.93 -2.27 3.72
CA MET A 186 -9.41 -0.91 3.75
C MET A 186 -8.59 -0.67 5.02
N ALA A 187 -7.27 -0.54 4.86
CA ALA A 187 -6.36 -0.02 5.87
C ALA A 187 -6.27 1.51 5.74
N GLY A 188 -7.25 2.21 6.32
CA GLY A 188 -7.31 3.67 6.28
C GLY A 188 -6.44 4.35 7.37
N LEU A 189 -6.45 5.68 7.38
CA LEU A 189 -5.75 6.49 8.39
C LEU A 189 -6.20 6.18 9.83
N ASP A 190 -7.45 5.77 10.02
CA ASP A 190 -7.99 5.40 11.33
C ASP A 190 -7.17 4.29 12.00
N VAL A 191 -6.64 3.34 11.24
CA VAL A 191 -5.76 2.28 11.76
C VAL A 191 -4.28 2.60 11.58
N THR A 192 -3.89 3.17 10.45
CA THR A 192 -2.45 3.34 10.13
C THR A 192 -1.81 4.44 10.98
N HIS A 193 -2.57 5.46 11.40
CA HIS A 193 -2.10 6.42 12.42
C HIS A 193 -1.88 5.79 13.81
N LYS A 194 -2.40 4.59 14.06
CA LYS A 194 -2.13 3.83 15.30
C LYS A 194 -0.94 2.86 15.15
N ALA A 195 -0.56 2.51 13.93
CA ALA A 195 0.61 1.69 13.60
C ALA A 195 1.91 2.52 13.63
N GLN A 196 2.11 3.32 14.69
CA GLN A 196 3.28 4.17 14.83
C GLN A 196 4.52 3.35 15.19
N ILE A 197 5.62 3.65 14.51
CA ILE A 197 6.97 3.20 14.84
C ILE A 197 7.64 4.29 15.67
N HIS A 198 7.94 3.97 16.92
CA HIS A 198 8.65 4.89 17.81
C HIS A 198 10.16 4.79 17.59
N VAL A 199 10.91 5.74 18.15
CA VAL A 199 12.38 5.76 18.04
C VAL A 199 12.98 4.46 18.56
N GLU A 200 12.45 3.91 19.67
CA GLU A 200 12.93 2.66 20.25
C GLU A 200 12.68 1.45 19.34
N ASP A 201 11.60 1.48 18.56
CA ASP A 201 11.28 0.44 17.59
C ASP A 201 12.23 0.50 16.38
N THR A 202 12.54 1.71 15.90
CA THR A 202 13.55 1.93 14.85
C THR A 202 14.93 1.43 15.30
N GLU A 203 15.36 1.74 16.53
CA GLU A 203 16.60 1.20 17.09
C GLU A 203 16.58 -0.33 17.20
N ARG A 204 15.42 -0.90 17.58
CA ARG A 204 15.24 -2.36 17.62
C ARG A 204 15.42 -2.98 16.24
N PHE A 205 14.85 -2.38 15.19
CA PHE A 205 15.04 -2.87 13.82
C PHE A 205 16.50 -2.78 13.40
N ARG A 206 17.17 -1.66 13.70
CA ARG A 206 18.61 -1.49 13.43
C ARG A 206 19.47 -2.55 14.13
N ALA A 207 19.12 -2.89 15.38
CA ALA A 207 19.84 -3.86 16.20
C ALA A 207 19.70 -5.33 15.73
N ILE A 208 18.82 -5.63 14.76
CA ILE A 208 18.75 -6.97 14.13
C ILE A 208 20.06 -7.29 13.40
N GLY A 209 20.74 -6.28 12.85
CA GLY A 209 22.13 -6.40 12.42
C GLY A 209 22.33 -7.06 11.05
N ASN A 210 21.36 -6.95 10.15
CA ASN A 210 21.52 -7.33 8.73
C ASN A 210 21.28 -6.13 7.79
N PRO A 211 21.80 -6.16 6.55
CA PRO A 211 21.73 -5.02 5.63
C PRO A 211 20.30 -4.50 5.40
N VAL A 212 19.31 -5.39 5.28
CA VAL A 212 17.91 -5.00 5.02
C VAL A 212 17.30 -4.31 6.23
N SER A 213 17.56 -4.83 7.43
CA SER A 213 17.09 -4.22 8.68
C SER A 213 17.70 -2.84 8.92
N THR A 214 18.95 -2.62 8.53
CA THR A 214 19.59 -1.29 8.54
C THR A 214 18.91 -0.34 7.57
N ILE A 215 18.66 -0.77 6.32
CA ILE A 215 17.95 0.05 5.32
C ILE A 215 16.55 0.43 5.82
N VAL A 216 15.80 -0.50 6.42
CA VAL A 216 14.48 -0.19 6.98
C VAL A 216 14.57 0.85 8.09
N ALA A 217 15.54 0.74 9.00
CA ALA A 217 15.76 1.75 10.04
C ALA A 217 16.12 3.13 9.44
N GLU A 218 16.96 3.17 8.41
CA GLU A 218 17.35 4.41 7.73
C GLU A 218 16.20 5.06 6.94
N LEU A 219 15.31 4.27 6.32
CA LEU A 219 14.06 4.77 5.72
C LEU A 219 13.18 5.42 6.78
N LEU A 220 13.03 4.76 7.94
CA LEU A 220 12.24 5.25 9.05
C LEU A 220 12.83 6.51 9.67
N ASP A 221 14.16 6.63 9.75
CA ASP A 221 14.83 7.86 10.24
C ASP A 221 14.42 9.09 9.42
N PHE A 222 14.44 8.97 8.09
CA PHE A 222 14.00 10.03 7.17
C PHE A 222 12.50 10.33 7.34
N PHE A 223 11.67 9.28 7.37
CA PHE A 223 10.23 9.40 7.48
C PHE A 223 9.77 10.01 8.83
N LEU A 224 10.47 9.68 9.91
CA LEU A 224 10.27 10.26 11.24
C LEU A 224 10.55 11.76 11.26
N GLU A 225 11.53 12.25 10.49
CA GLU A 225 11.85 13.68 10.46
C GLU A 225 10.68 14.52 9.95
N TYR A 226 9.97 14.05 8.93
CA TYR A 226 8.75 14.68 8.44
C TYR A 226 7.61 14.65 9.47
N HIS A 227 7.44 13.53 10.17
CA HIS A 227 6.34 13.30 11.10
C HIS A 227 6.57 13.88 12.51
N LYS A 228 7.73 14.47 12.78
CA LYS A 228 8.00 15.23 14.02
C LYS A 228 7.22 16.53 14.15
N ASP A 229 6.57 16.99 13.07
CA ASP A 229 5.73 18.18 13.13
C ASP A 229 4.56 17.97 14.12
N GLU A 230 4.50 18.82 15.14
CA GLU A 230 3.53 18.76 16.23
C GLU A 230 2.07 18.87 15.75
N LYS A 231 1.82 19.30 14.50
CA LYS A 231 0.46 19.45 13.96
C LYS A 231 -0.40 18.18 14.04
N TRP A 232 0.21 16.99 14.04
CA TRP A 232 -0.50 15.71 14.19
C TRP A 232 -0.44 15.13 15.60
N GLY A 233 0.51 15.57 16.44
CA GLY A 233 0.68 15.07 17.80
C GLY A 233 1.03 13.57 17.90
N PHE A 234 1.67 13.00 16.86
CA PHE A 234 2.12 11.61 16.89
C PHE A 234 3.33 11.41 17.81
N VAL A 235 3.45 10.22 18.38
CA VAL A 235 4.60 9.80 19.20
C VAL A 235 5.72 9.26 18.29
N GLY A 236 5.35 8.59 17.20
CA GLY A 236 6.26 8.09 16.18
C GLY A 236 5.66 8.21 14.77
N ALA A 237 6.38 7.72 13.76
CA ALA A 237 5.91 7.80 12.38
C ALA A 237 4.88 6.69 12.09
N PRO A 238 3.71 7.02 11.53
CA PRO A 238 2.74 6.00 11.11
C PRO A 238 3.30 5.15 9.98
N LEU A 239 3.20 3.83 10.09
CA LEU A 239 3.67 2.91 9.05
C LEU A 239 2.46 2.34 8.30
N HIS A 240 2.10 2.98 7.18
CA HIS A 240 0.80 2.78 6.55
C HIS A 240 0.73 1.48 5.76
N ASP A 241 1.49 1.38 4.67
CA ASP A 241 1.38 0.29 3.69
C ASP A 241 1.61 -1.11 4.26
N PRO A 242 2.58 -1.32 5.18
CA PRO A 242 2.80 -2.63 5.78
C PRO A 242 1.61 -3.13 6.60
N CYS A 243 0.64 -2.30 6.98
CA CYS A 243 -0.59 -2.75 7.62
C CYS A 243 -1.39 -3.70 6.71
N THR A 244 -1.36 -3.52 5.39
CA THR A 244 -2.05 -4.41 4.44
C THR A 244 -1.47 -5.83 4.46
N ILE A 245 -0.14 -5.92 4.41
CA ILE A 245 0.59 -7.18 4.48
C ILE A 245 0.45 -7.80 5.88
N ALA A 246 0.59 -7.01 6.94
CA ALA A 246 0.42 -7.47 8.31
C ALA A 246 -0.98 -8.05 8.55
N TRP A 247 -2.03 -7.45 7.99
CA TRP A 247 -3.39 -7.98 8.09
C TRP A 247 -3.54 -9.35 7.40
N LEU A 248 -2.88 -9.55 6.26
CA LEU A 248 -2.87 -10.86 5.59
C LEU A 248 -2.13 -11.94 6.40
N LEU A 249 -1.10 -11.55 7.15
CA LEU A 249 -0.29 -12.48 7.96
C LEU A 249 -0.92 -12.77 9.32
N LYS A 250 -1.49 -11.73 9.95
CA LYS A 250 -1.93 -11.70 11.34
C LYS A 250 -3.18 -10.83 11.48
N PRO A 251 -4.33 -11.23 10.89
CA PRO A 251 -5.56 -10.44 10.95
C PRO A 251 -6.03 -10.20 12.38
N GLU A 252 -5.66 -11.06 13.34
CA GLU A 252 -5.95 -10.91 14.76
C GLU A 252 -5.30 -9.69 15.43
N LEU A 253 -4.28 -9.09 14.82
CA LEU A 253 -3.71 -7.83 15.29
C LEU A 253 -4.65 -6.65 15.03
N PHE A 254 -5.66 -6.81 14.17
CA PHE A 254 -6.50 -5.72 13.70
C PHE A 254 -7.94 -5.89 14.17
N THR A 255 -8.56 -4.77 14.55
CA THR A 255 -10.02 -4.71 14.70
C THR A 255 -10.63 -4.15 13.42
N THR A 256 -11.64 -4.81 12.89
CA THR A 256 -12.31 -4.43 11.64
C THR A 256 -13.83 -4.36 11.79
N VAL A 257 -14.46 -3.56 10.94
CA VAL A 257 -15.92 -3.51 10.78
C VAL A 257 -16.31 -3.68 9.31
N GLU A 258 -17.36 -4.46 9.05
CA GLU A 258 -17.95 -4.52 7.70
C GLU A 258 -18.92 -3.35 7.53
N ARG A 259 -18.62 -2.46 6.58
CA ARG A 259 -19.44 -1.27 6.30
C ARG A 259 -19.55 -1.01 4.81
N TRP A 260 -20.56 -0.23 4.45
CA TRP A 260 -20.60 0.36 3.13
C TRP A 260 -19.66 1.57 3.10
N VAL A 261 -18.91 1.67 2.02
CA VAL A 261 -17.98 2.75 1.72
C VAL A 261 -18.25 3.22 0.30
N GLY A 262 -18.49 4.53 0.14
CA GLY A 262 -18.47 5.21 -1.15
C GLY A 262 -17.34 6.23 -1.20
N VAL A 263 -16.87 6.58 -2.39
CA VAL A 263 -15.85 7.60 -2.59
C VAL A 263 -16.46 8.84 -3.23
N GLU A 264 -16.26 9.99 -2.60
CA GLU A 264 -16.76 11.27 -3.10
C GLU A 264 -15.90 11.76 -4.27
N THR A 265 -16.52 11.99 -5.42
CA THR A 265 -15.86 12.38 -6.69
C THR A 265 -16.26 13.77 -7.20
N GLN A 266 -17.27 14.41 -6.59
CA GLN A 266 -17.90 15.63 -7.12
C GLN A 266 -17.85 16.81 -6.13
N GLY A 267 -17.81 16.52 -4.82
CA GLY A 267 -17.92 17.50 -3.76
C GLY A 267 -16.84 18.59 -3.79
N LYS A 268 -17.25 19.86 -3.61
CA LYS A 268 -16.31 21.01 -3.62
C LYS A 268 -15.21 20.91 -2.55
N TYR A 269 -15.51 20.34 -1.40
CA TYR A 269 -14.61 20.27 -0.23
C TYR A 269 -14.28 18.84 0.22
N SER A 270 -14.78 17.84 -0.51
CA SER A 270 -14.78 16.45 -0.05
C SER A 270 -14.40 15.45 -1.15
N GLN A 271 -13.95 15.90 -2.32
CA GLN A 271 -13.36 15.01 -3.33
C GLN A 271 -12.25 14.16 -2.70
N GLY A 272 -12.28 12.85 -2.95
CA GLY A 272 -11.37 11.86 -2.37
C GLY A 272 -11.76 11.36 -0.98
N MET A 273 -12.87 11.81 -0.40
CA MET A 273 -13.35 11.30 0.88
C MET A 273 -13.91 9.88 0.73
N THR A 274 -13.44 8.96 1.56
CA THR A 274 -14.09 7.65 1.78
C THR A 274 -15.23 7.82 2.78
N VAL A 275 -16.46 7.88 2.29
CA VAL A 275 -17.68 8.01 3.09
C VAL A 275 -18.07 6.64 3.64
N VAL A 276 -17.69 6.38 4.90
CA VAL A 276 -17.98 5.12 5.60
C VAL A 276 -19.28 5.24 6.39
N ASP A 277 -20.28 4.40 6.07
CA ASP A 277 -21.57 4.40 6.77
C ASP A 277 -21.50 3.61 8.09
N TYR A 278 -20.73 4.11 9.05
CA TYR A 278 -20.43 3.39 10.29
C TYR A 278 -21.67 3.02 11.13
N TYR A 279 -22.74 3.82 11.05
CA TYR A 279 -23.96 3.66 11.85
C TYR A 279 -25.17 3.12 11.07
N TYR A 280 -24.96 2.61 9.85
CA TYR A 280 -26.01 1.97 9.03
C TYR A 280 -27.18 2.88 8.66
N LEU A 281 -26.89 4.11 8.22
CA LEU A 281 -27.88 5.13 7.93
C LEU A 281 -28.34 5.16 6.46
N THR A 282 -27.59 4.55 5.54
CA THR A 282 -27.81 4.70 4.10
C THR A 282 -28.71 3.63 3.47
N GLY A 283 -28.86 2.47 4.14
CA GLY A 283 -29.51 1.28 3.57
C GLY A 283 -28.66 0.54 2.51
N ASN A 284 -27.44 1.02 2.23
CA ASN A 284 -26.52 0.37 1.31
C ASN A 284 -25.97 -0.93 1.93
N LYS A 285 -25.69 -1.92 1.08
CA LYS A 285 -25.05 -3.18 1.52
C LYS A 285 -23.57 -2.92 1.81
N PRO A 286 -23.00 -3.48 2.88
CA PRO A 286 -21.56 -3.44 3.10
C PRO A 286 -20.78 -3.96 1.87
N ASN A 287 -19.74 -3.22 1.49
CA ASN A 287 -18.84 -3.55 0.39
C ASN A 287 -17.36 -3.58 0.82
N ALA A 288 -17.05 -3.21 2.07
CA ALA A 288 -15.70 -3.22 2.58
C ALA A 288 -15.58 -3.68 4.04
N THR A 289 -14.45 -4.31 4.35
CA THR A 289 -13.94 -4.53 5.71
C THR A 289 -12.99 -3.37 6.03
N VAL A 290 -13.41 -2.47 6.91
CA VAL A 290 -12.64 -1.27 7.30
C VAL A 290 -11.89 -1.55 8.60
N MET A 291 -10.56 -1.38 8.59
CA MET A 291 -9.73 -1.49 9.78
C MET A 291 -9.87 -0.24 10.65
N VAL A 292 -10.10 -0.41 11.96
CA VAL A 292 -10.33 0.69 12.91
C VAL A 292 -9.37 0.71 14.10
N ASP A 293 -8.70 -0.41 14.38
CA ASP A 293 -7.70 -0.49 15.44
C ASP A 293 -6.62 -1.53 15.14
N VAL A 294 -5.47 -1.41 15.79
CA VAL A 294 -4.33 -2.32 15.66
C VAL A 294 -3.61 -2.50 16.99
N ASP A 295 -3.24 -3.74 17.32
CA ASP A 295 -2.21 -4.01 18.33
C ASP A 295 -0.85 -3.54 17.78
N ARG A 296 -0.51 -2.30 18.10
CA ARG A 296 0.74 -1.66 17.67
C ARG A 296 1.97 -2.47 18.06
N GLN A 297 2.01 -3.03 19.27
CA GLN A 297 3.19 -3.75 19.73
C GLN A 297 3.32 -5.08 18.98
N GLY A 298 2.22 -5.80 18.79
CA GLY A 298 2.20 -7.01 17.97
C GLY A 298 2.57 -6.74 16.50
N PHE A 299 2.19 -5.59 15.95
CA PHE A 299 2.62 -5.15 14.61
C PHE A 299 4.13 -4.88 14.53
N VAL A 300 4.70 -4.16 15.50
CA VAL A 300 6.16 -3.95 15.60
C VAL A 300 6.90 -5.27 15.76
N ASP A 301 6.38 -6.18 16.60
CA ASP A 301 6.96 -7.51 16.83
C ASP A 301 6.95 -8.34 15.54
N LEU A 302 5.84 -8.33 14.80
CA LEU A 302 5.74 -8.97 13.50
C LEU A 302 6.82 -8.46 12.54
N LEU A 303 6.96 -7.14 12.42
CA LEU A 303 7.96 -6.55 11.51
C LEU A 303 9.39 -6.93 11.93
N ALA A 304 9.72 -6.80 13.21
CA ALA A 304 11.03 -7.19 13.75
C ALA A 304 11.32 -8.68 13.52
N ASP A 305 10.32 -9.54 13.68
CA ASP A 305 10.46 -10.98 13.47
C ASP A 305 10.69 -11.33 12.00
N ARG A 306 9.96 -10.68 11.08
CA ARG A 306 10.16 -10.89 9.63
C ARG A 306 11.49 -10.35 9.13
N LEU A 307 11.99 -9.24 9.68
CA LEU A 307 13.30 -8.70 9.30
C LEU A 307 14.47 -9.66 9.57
N LYS A 308 14.31 -10.64 10.48
CA LYS A 308 15.31 -11.69 10.73
C LYS A 308 15.49 -12.65 9.56
N PHE A 309 14.54 -12.69 8.61
CA PHE A 309 14.64 -13.50 7.39
C PHE A 309 15.88 -13.16 6.55
N TYR A 310 16.34 -11.90 6.62
CA TYR A 310 17.46 -11.39 5.83
C TYR A 310 18.83 -11.52 6.52
N ALA A 311 18.92 -12.35 7.56
CA ALA A 311 20.18 -12.64 8.26
C ALA A 311 21.11 -13.56 7.45
#